data_AF-A0A2K4FUJ1-F1
#
_entry.id   AF-A0A2K4FUJ1-F1
#
_cell.length_a   1.000
_cell.length_b   1.000
_cell.length_c   1.000
_cell.angle_alpha   90.00
_cell.angle_beta   90.00
_cell.angle_gamma   90.00
#
_symmetry.space_group_name_H-M   'P 1'
#
loop_
_entity.id
_entity.type
_entity.pdbx_description
1 polymer ?
#
loop_
_entity_poly.entity_id
_entity_poly.type
_entity_poly.pdbx_seq_one_letter_code
_entity_poly.pdbx_strand_id
1 'polypeptide(L)'
;FQGVVAALLPDGRVTVDDEQGAAWVCRRAASCLLKPACGDTVLVSGPDSARAYLIAVIEQADASSSCIEAAGDVTFAATGNGRVTIA
;
A
#
# COMPACT_ATOMS: atom_id res chain seq x y z
N PHE A 1 -8.41 7.49 -6.77
CA PHE A 1 -7.51 8.08 -7.77
C PHE A 1 -6.18 7.37 -7.72
N GLN A 2 -5.38 7.47 -8.78
CA GLN A 2 -3.99 7.04 -8.77
C GLN A 2 -3.11 8.21 -8.34
N GLY A 3 -2.08 7.93 -7.54
CA GLY A 3 -1.12 8.93 -7.09
C GLY A 3 0.24 8.32 -6.80
N VAL A 4 1.17 9.14 -6.31
CA VAL A 4 2.55 8.73 -6.00
C VAL A 4 2.82 8.90 -4.51
N VAL A 5 3.42 7.91 -3.87
CA VAL A 5 3.80 8.02 -2.46
C VAL A 5 4.91 9.06 -2.30
N ALA A 6 4.61 10.14 -1.60
CA ALA A 6 5.56 11.21 -1.30
C ALA A 6 6.33 10.93 -0.01
N ALA A 7 5.65 10.42 1.03
CA ALA A 7 6.27 10.18 2.34
C ALA A 7 5.54 9.11 3.16
N LEU A 8 6.30 8.41 4.00
CA LEU A 8 5.78 7.54 5.07
C LEU A 8 5.86 8.30 6.39
N LEU A 9 4.74 8.41 7.10
CA LEU A 9 4.67 9.14 8.37
C LEU A 9 4.95 8.20 9.56
N PRO A 10 5.48 8.72 10.69
CA PRO A 10 5.83 7.89 11.85
C PRO A 10 4.65 7.15 12.50
N ASP A 11 3.42 7.62 12.28
CA ASP A 11 2.19 7.01 12.78
C ASP A 11 1.59 5.95 11.84
N GLY A 12 2.33 5.58 10.78
CA GLY A 12 1.92 4.58 9.79
C GLY A 12 0.98 5.11 8.70
N ARG A 13 0.68 6.42 8.69
CA ARG A 13 -0.01 7.06 7.56
C ARG A 13 0.96 7.32 6.42
N VAL A 14 0.40 7.54 5.23
CA VAL A 14 1.15 7.73 3.99
C VAL A 14 0.69 9.02 3.34
N THR A 15 1.62 9.87 2.93
CA THR A 15 1.32 11.02 2.07
C THR A 15 1.40 10.59 0.62
N VAL A 16 0.35 10.87 -0.16
CA VAL A 16 0.25 10.55 -1.58
C VAL A 16 -0.04 11.84 -2.34
N ASP A 17 0.79 12.15 -3.33
CA ASP A 17 0.52 13.26 -4.25
C ASP A 17 -0.38 12.77 -5.38
N ASP A 18 -1.46 13.50 -5.65
CA ASP A 18 -2.27 13.25 -6.83
C ASP A 18 -1.68 13.91 -8.09
N GLU A 19 -2.28 13.62 -9.25
CA GLU A 19 -1.83 14.17 -10.53
C GLU A 19 -1.97 15.71 -10.62
N GLN A 20 -2.74 16.33 -9.73
CA GLN A 20 -2.96 17.78 -9.68
C GLN A 20 -1.97 18.47 -8.71
N GLY A 21 -1.08 17.70 -8.07
CA GLY A 21 -0.09 18.19 -7.11
C GLY A 21 -0.65 18.43 -5.71
N ALA A 22 -1.87 17.94 -5.41
CA ALA A 22 -2.39 18.00 -4.05
C ALA A 22 -1.90 16.78 -3.24
N ALA A 23 -1.49 17.04 -2.01
CA ALA A 23 -1.02 16.01 -1.08
C ALA A 23 -2.18 15.48 -0.23
N TRP A 24 -2.34 14.16 -0.23
CA TRP A 24 -3.35 13.44 0.52
C TRP A 24 -2.72 12.64 1.65
N VAL A 25 -3.23 12.78 2.87
CA VAL A 25 -2.81 11.93 3.99
C VAL A 25 -3.75 10.73 4.06
N CYS A 26 -3.23 9.55 3.74
CA CYS A 26 -3.98 8.31 3.64
C CYS A 26 -3.61 7.34 4.76
N ARG A 27 -4.56 6.50 5.16
CA ARG A 27 -4.29 5.31 5.95
C ARG A 27 -3.93 4.15 5.02
N ARG A 28 -3.01 3.27 5.41
CA ARG A 28 -2.82 2.02 4.66
C ARG A 28 -4.02 1.10 4.92
N ALA A 29 -4.68 0.63 3.87
CA ALA A 29 -5.71 -0.38 4.02
C ALA A 29 -5.08 -1.72 4.44
N ALA A 30 -5.79 -2.51 5.25
CA ALA A 30 -5.35 -3.85 5.63
C ALA A 30 -5.18 -4.78 4.40
N SER A 31 -5.91 -4.51 3.32
CA SER A 31 -5.78 -5.21 2.04
C SER A 31 -4.48 -4.89 1.29
N CYS A 32 -3.82 -3.76 1.59
CA CYS A 32 -2.54 -3.40 0.99
C CYS A 32 -1.42 -4.14 1.72
N LEU A 33 -1.15 -5.36 1.25
CA LEU A 33 -0.12 -6.24 1.82
C LEU A 33 1.29 -5.81 1.43
N LEU A 34 1.48 -5.33 0.20
CA LEU A 34 2.77 -4.82 -0.26
C LEU A 34 3.08 -3.52 0.51
N LYS A 35 4.25 -3.47 1.15
CA LYS A 35 4.74 -2.32 1.89
C LYS A 35 4.98 -1.16 0.91
N PRO A 36 4.25 -0.04 1.06
CA PRO A 36 4.50 1.13 0.22
C PRO A 36 5.86 1.75 0.54
N ALA A 37 6.52 2.26 -0.49
CA ALA A 37 7.74 3.05 -0.42
C ALA A 37 7.57 4.37 -1.17
N CYS A 38 8.40 5.37 -0.87
CA CYS A 38 8.38 6.64 -1.60
C CYS A 38 8.66 6.40 -3.09
N GLY A 39 7.92 7.10 -3.95
CA GLY A 39 7.96 6.95 -5.40
C GLY A 39 7.03 5.88 -5.96
N ASP A 40 6.44 5.01 -5.12
CA ASP A 40 5.48 4.02 -5.59
C ASP A 40 4.24 4.67 -6.17
N THR A 41 3.75 4.12 -7.28
CA THR A 41 2.44 4.46 -7.83
C THR A 41 1.38 3.64 -7.11
N VAL A 42 0.36 4.31 -6.57
CA VAL A 42 -0.63 3.70 -5.68
C VAL A 42 -2.06 4.04 -6.08
N LEU A 43 -2.99 3.15 -5.72
CA LEU A 43 -4.42 3.42 -5.76
C LEU A 43 -4.91 3.94 -4.41
N VAL A 44 -5.47 5.15 -4.40
CA VAL A 44 -6.14 5.73 -3.23
C VAL A 44 -7.65 5.72 -3.42
N SER A 45 -8.39 5.33 -2.38
CA SER A 45 -9.86 5.35 -2.37
C SER A 45 -10.40 5.75 -0.99
N GLY A 46 -11.56 6.38 -0.96
CA GLY A 46 -12.21 6.81 0.26
C GLY A 46 -13.42 7.70 -0.03
N PRO A 47 -14.36 7.84 0.90
CA PRO A 47 -15.53 8.70 0.72
C PRO A 47 -15.20 10.19 0.76
N ASP A 48 -14.07 10.57 1.36
CA ASP A 48 -13.57 11.95 1.46
C ASP A 48 -12.07 11.96 1.83
N SER A 49 -11.48 13.16 1.90
CA SER A 49 -10.06 13.37 2.22
C SER A 49 -9.67 12.99 3.65
N ALA A 50 -10.60 13.02 4.61
CA ALA A 50 -10.33 12.61 5.99
C ALA A 50 -10.34 11.08 6.16
N ARG A 51 -10.97 10.37 5.22
CA ARG A 51 -11.15 8.91 5.22
C ARG A 51 -10.55 8.26 3.96
N ALA A 52 -9.43 8.79 3.48
CA ALA A 52 -8.69 8.24 2.37
C ALA A 52 -7.83 7.03 2.79
N TYR A 53 -7.84 5.98 1.97
CA TYR A 53 -7.03 4.79 2.14
C TYR A 53 -6.17 4.53 0.92
N LEU A 54 -4.90 4.22 1.13
CA LEU A 54 -4.04 3.57 0.15
C LEU A 54 -4.47 2.09 0.08
N ILE A 55 -5.06 1.71 -1.05
CA ILE A 55 -5.67 0.39 -1.27
C ILE A 55 -4.67 -0.62 -1.81
N ALA A 56 -3.82 -0.18 -2.74
CA ALA A 56 -2.84 -1.03 -3.40
C ALA A 56 -1.65 -0.21 -3.89
N VAL A 57 -0.47 -0.84 -3.90
CA VAL A 57 0.68 -0.41 -4.72
C VAL A 57 0.46 -0.99 -6.11
N ILE A 58 0.34 -0.12 -7.11
CA ILE A 58 0.14 -0.47 -8.53
C ILE A 58 1.49 -0.76 -9.16
N GLU A 59 2.49 0.09 -8.90
CA GLU A 59 3.84 -0.03 -9.42
C GLU A 59 4.83 0.41 -8.35
N GLN A 60 5.84 -0.43 -8.09
CA GLN A 60 6.93 -0.09 -7.17
C GLN A 60 7.98 0.75 -7.86
N ALA A 61 8.48 1.80 -7.21
CA ALA A 61 9.62 2.56 -7.71
C ALA A 61 10.88 1.70 -7.83
N ASP A 62 11.05 0.74 -6.92
CA ASP A 62 12.08 -0.29 -6.97
C ASP A 62 11.43 -1.68 -6.91
N ALA A 63 11.24 -2.28 -8.09
CA ALA A 63 10.67 -3.61 -8.23
C ALA A 63 11.60 -4.74 -7.72
N SER A 64 12.87 -4.45 -7.38
CA SER A 64 13.81 -5.45 -6.87
C SER A 64 13.66 -5.71 -5.38
N SER A 65 12.93 -4.86 -4.65
CA SER A 65 12.80 -4.92 -3.19
C SER A 65 11.34 -4.93 -2.73
N SER A 66 10.59 -5.97 -3.07
CA SER A 66 9.21 -6.18 -2.58
C SER A 66 9.18 -6.71 -1.15
N CYS A 67 8.28 -6.17 -0.32
CA CYS A 67 8.08 -6.62 1.06
C CYS A 67 6.59 -6.72 1.38
N ILE A 68 6.12 -7.91 1.77
CA ILE A 68 4.79 -8.07 2.36
C ILE A 68 4.88 -7.73 3.85
N GLU A 69 4.07 -6.78 4.30
CA GLU A 69 4.04 -6.31 5.69
C GLU A 69 2.60 -6.29 6.19
N ALA A 70 2.37 -6.75 7.42
CA ALA A 70 1.08 -6.64 8.11
C ALA A 70 1.33 -6.42 9.61
N ALA A 71 0.34 -5.82 10.28
CA ALA A 71 0.38 -5.72 11.74
C ALA A 71 -0.05 -7.06 12.36
N GLY A 72 0.77 -7.61 13.25
CA GLY A 72 0.48 -8.87 13.94
C GLY A 72 0.91 -10.12 13.15
N ASP A 73 0.31 -11.26 13.49
CA ASP A 73 0.65 -12.55 12.90
C ASP A 73 0.14 -12.67 11.46
N VAL A 74 0.97 -13.24 10.59
CA VAL A 74 0.62 -13.51 9.18
C VAL A 74 0.56 -15.00 8.95
N THR A 75 -0.59 -15.49 8.47
CA THR A 75 -0.78 -16.89 8.07
C THR A 75 -0.99 -16.99 6.57
N PHE A 76 -0.10 -17.74 5.89
CA PHE A 76 -0.31 -18.16 4.52
C PHE A 76 -0.89 -19.57 4.51
N ALA A 77 -2.10 -19.73 4.01
CA ALA A 77 -2.77 -21.02 3.90
C ALA A 77 -3.26 -21.24 2.48
N ALA A 78 -3.06 -22.45 1.97
CA ALA A 78 -3.69 -22.92 0.75
C ALA A 78 -4.86 -23.85 1.11
N THR A 79 -5.97 -23.75 0.38
CA THR A 79 -7.16 -24.59 0.57
C THR A 79 -7.32 -25.57 -0.60
N GLY A 80 -8.03 -26.69 -0.37
CA GLY A 80 -8.18 -27.76 -1.36
C GLY A 80 -6.85 -28.41 -1.73
N ASN A 81 -6.58 -28.58 -3.03
CA ASN A 81 -5.32 -29.12 -3.54
C ASN A 81 -4.23 -28.04 -3.70
N GLY A 82 -4.33 -26.93 -2.97
CA GLY A 82 -3.41 -25.80 -3.10
C GLY A 82 -2.05 -26.04 -2.43
N ARG A 83 -1.08 -25.20 -2.79
CA ARG A 83 0.28 -25.22 -2.24
C ARG A 83 0.74 -23.79 -1.98
N VAL A 84 1.35 -23.54 -0.83
CA VAL A 84 2.13 -22.32 -0.56
C VAL A 84 3.60 -22.67 -0.74
N THR A 85 4.31 -21.94 -1.59
CA THR A 85 5.75 -22.09 -1.80
C THR A 85 6.43 -20.76 -1.53
N ILE A 86 7.46 -20.78 -0.68
CA ILE A 86 8.40 -19.67 -0.49
C ILE A 86 9.74 -20.23 -0.96
N ALA A 87 10.28 -19.63 -2.04
CA ALA A 87 11.47 -20.13 -2.74
C ALA A 87 12.76 -19.66 -2.07
#